data_AF-A0AAV1J5D1-F1
#
_entry.id   AF-A0AAV1J5D1-F1
#
_cell.length_a   1.000
_cell.length_b   1.000
_cell.length_c   1.000
_cell.angle_alpha   90.00
_cell.angle_beta   90.00
_cell.angle_gamma   90.00
#
_symmetry.space_group_name_H-M   'P 1'
#
loop_
_entity.id
_entity.type
_entity.pdbx_description
1 polymer ?
#
loop_
_entity_poly.entity_id
_entity_poly.type
_entity_poly.pdbx_seq_one_letter_code
_entity_poly.pdbx_strand_id
1 'polypeptide(L)'
;MAELLAVPLKKSSDVDIVKPFKNLIQTTYNNSTGNDEIMEAIGELSRMRVNAIWKVFEKNSLDGLYSYYDQLASLESKIPPQEVQIPFKWKDAFDKGSIFGGRMSLSE
;
A
#
# COMPACT_ATOMS: atom_id res chain seq x y z
N MET A 1 -10.77 24.08 26.71
CA MET A 1 -10.91 23.26 25.48
C MET A 1 -9.64 22.45 25.37
N ALA A 2 -9.71 21.12 25.44
CA ALA A 2 -8.50 20.30 25.29
C ALA A 2 -8.19 20.18 23.79
N GLU A 3 -7.10 20.80 23.34
CA GLU A 3 -6.57 20.59 22.00
C GLU A 3 -5.74 19.31 22.01
N LEU A 4 -6.25 18.27 21.37
CA LEU A 4 -5.49 17.04 21.15
C LEU A 4 -4.68 17.19 19.87
N LEU A 5 -3.41 16.81 19.92
CA LEU A 5 -2.57 16.72 18.74
C LEU A 5 -2.98 15.49 17.92
N ALA A 6 -3.11 15.66 16.61
CA ALA A 6 -3.39 14.58 15.67
C ALA A 6 -2.44 14.66 14.48
N VAL A 7 -2.15 13.50 13.88
CA VAL A 7 -1.26 13.40 12.71
C VAL A 7 -2.11 13.23 11.44
N PRO A 8 -1.88 14.04 10.39
CA PRO A 8 -2.56 13.85 9.11
C PRO A 8 -2.12 12.55 8.42
N LEU A 9 -3.03 11.94 7.67
CA LEU A 9 -2.73 10.75 6.88
C LEU A 9 -1.92 11.10 5.62
N LYS A 10 -0.97 10.24 5.26
CA LYS A 10 -0.26 10.34 3.98
C LYS A 10 -1.19 10.03 2.81
N LYS A 11 -0.96 10.69 1.67
CA LYS A 11 -1.67 10.42 0.42
C LYS A 11 -0.78 9.60 -0.51
N SER A 12 -1.33 8.60 -1.18
CA SER A 12 -0.63 7.80 -2.19
C SER A 12 -1.26 7.99 -3.56
N SER A 13 -0.50 7.76 -4.63
CA SER A 13 -1.09 7.52 -5.95
C SER A 13 -1.67 6.11 -6.06
N ASP A 14 -2.52 5.89 -7.05
CA ASP A 14 -2.88 4.53 -7.47
C ASP A 14 -1.66 3.82 -8.04
N VAL A 15 -1.59 2.51 -7.77
CA VAL A 15 -0.49 1.64 -8.15
C VAL A 15 -1.08 0.28 -8.51
N ASP A 16 -0.73 -0.23 -9.67
CA ASP A 16 -1.06 -1.60 -10.06
C ASP A 16 -0.10 -2.57 -9.38
N ILE A 17 -0.62 -3.32 -8.41
CA ILE A 17 0.11 -4.40 -7.72
C ILE A 17 -0.17 -5.77 -8.34
N VAL A 18 -1.23 -5.90 -9.14
CA VAL A 18 -1.69 -7.21 -9.64
C VAL A 18 -0.72 -7.72 -10.70
N LYS A 19 -0.37 -6.88 -11.68
CA LYS A 19 0.55 -7.26 -12.74
C LYS A 19 1.93 -7.74 -12.24
N PRO A 20 2.64 -7.03 -11.35
CA PRO A 20 3.95 -7.49 -10.88
C PRO A 20 3.88 -8.80 -10.08
N PHE A 21 2.87 -8.98 -9.21
CA PHE A 21 2.71 -10.25 -8.49
C PHE A 21 2.27 -11.40 -9.41
N LYS A 22 1.40 -11.14 -10.39
CA LYS A 22 1.04 -12.13 -11.41
C LYS A 22 2.27 -12.66 -12.14
N ASN A 23 3.14 -11.75 -12.58
CA ASN A 23 4.37 -12.12 -13.28
C ASN A 23 5.27 -12.98 -12.39
N LEU A 24 5.44 -12.60 -11.11
CA LEU A 24 6.21 -13.40 -10.15
C LEU A 24 5.66 -14.82 -10.05
N ILE A 25 4.37 -14.97 -9.75
CA ILE A 25 3.75 -16.28 -9.51
C ILE A 25 3.85 -17.16 -10.76
N GLN A 26 3.66 -16.59 -11.95
CA GLN A 26 3.81 -17.33 -13.20
C GLN A 26 5.25 -17.80 -13.43
N THR A 27 6.25 -16.97 -13.14
CA THR A 27 7.67 -17.34 -13.27
C THR A 27 8.10 -18.38 -12.24
N THR A 28 7.64 -18.27 -10.99
CA THR A 28 8.07 -19.16 -9.90
C THR A 28 7.38 -20.52 -9.97
N TYR A 29 6.10 -20.57 -10.36
CA TYR A 29 5.26 -21.76 -10.22
C TYR A 29 4.83 -22.42 -11.54
N ASN A 30 5.21 -21.89 -12.72
CA ASN A 30 5.03 -22.54 -14.03
C ASN A 30 3.63 -23.16 -14.27
N ASN A 31 2.55 -22.47 -13.90
CA ASN A 31 1.16 -22.95 -14.01
C ASN A 31 0.84 -24.21 -13.19
N SER A 32 1.46 -24.39 -12.02
CA SER A 32 1.08 -25.42 -11.06
C SER A 32 -0.36 -25.26 -10.55
N THR A 33 -0.93 -26.35 -10.06
CA THR A 33 -2.24 -26.36 -9.36
C THR A 33 -2.23 -25.34 -8.20
N GLY A 34 -3.22 -24.46 -8.14
CA GLY A 34 -3.34 -23.41 -7.11
C GLY A 34 -3.06 -21.97 -7.59
N ASN A 35 -2.59 -21.79 -8.84
CA ASN A 35 -2.34 -20.45 -9.38
C ASN A 35 -3.60 -19.57 -9.41
N ASP A 36 -4.78 -20.13 -9.68
CA ASP A 36 -6.01 -19.35 -9.74
C ASP A 36 -6.41 -18.77 -8.37
N GLU A 37 -6.24 -19.54 -7.29
CA GLU A 37 -6.49 -19.10 -5.91
C GLU A 37 -5.53 -17.99 -5.49
N ILE A 38 -4.24 -18.13 -5.85
CA ILE A 38 -3.24 -17.08 -5.58
C ILE A 38 -3.58 -15.81 -6.37
N MET A 39 -4.01 -15.95 -7.63
CA MET A 39 -4.41 -14.83 -8.47
C MET A 39 -5.65 -14.10 -7.93
N GLU A 40 -6.62 -14.83 -7.38
CA GLU A 40 -7.76 -14.26 -6.68
C GLU A 40 -7.33 -13.51 -5.42
N ALA A 41 -6.45 -14.10 -4.61
CA ALA A 41 -5.91 -13.46 -3.40
C ALA A 41 -5.13 -12.17 -3.71
N ILE A 42 -4.37 -12.13 -4.82
CA ILE A 42 -3.70 -10.91 -5.29
C ILE A 42 -4.72 -9.85 -5.72
N GLY A 43 -5.82 -10.27 -6.37
CA GLY A 43 -6.93 -9.39 -6.72
C GLY A 43 -7.57 -8.76 -5.48
N GLU A 44 -7.80 -9.56 -4.44
CA GLU A 44 -8.32 -9.10 -3.16
C GLU A 44 -7.34 -8.13 -2.47
N LEU A 45 -6.04 -8.44 -2.45
CA LEU A 45 -5.02 -7.54 -1.91
C LEU A 45 -5.04 -6.15 -2.59
N SER A 46 -5.27 -6.11 -3.90
CA SER A 46 -5.41 -4.85 -4.65
C SER A 46 -6.65 -4.07 -4.21
N ARG A 47 -7.77 -4.76 -4.00
CA ARG A 47 -9.01 -4.16 -3.45
C ARG A 47 -8.80 -3.63 -2.03
N MET A 48 -8.13 -4.39 -1.17
CA MET A 48 -7.77 -3.99 0.19
C MET A 48 -6.93 -2.72 0.18
N ARG A 49 -5.92 -2.62 -0.71
CA ARG A 49 -5.12 -1.41 -0.88
C ARG A 49 -5.98 -0.19 -1.21
N VAL A 50 -6.87 -0.30 -2.19
CA VAL A 50 -7.76 0.81 -2.59
C VAL A 50 -8.62 1.25 -1.41
N ASN A 51 -9.21 0.31 -0.68
CA ASN A 51 -10.02 0.61 0.49
C ASN A 51 -9.18 1.27 1.61
N ALA A 52 -8.00 0.73 1.92
CA ALA A 52 -7.11 1.23 2.97
C ALA A 52 -6.55 2.62 2.69
N ILE A 53 -6.43 3.03 1.42
CA ILE A 53 -5.92 4.36 1.04
C ILE A 53 -7.04 5.38 0.88
N TRP A 54 -8.16 4.99 0.24
CA TRP A 54 -9.22 5.94 -0.13
C TRP A 54 -10.38 6.01 0.86
N LYS A 55 -10.70 4.92 1.55
CA LYS A 55 -11.84 4.85 2.49
C LYS A 55 -11.42 5.06 3.95
N VAL A 56 -10.13 5.25 4.22
CA VAL A 56 -9.57 5.53 5.56
C VAL A 56 -10.08 6.83 6.21
N PHE A 57 -10.80 7.66 5.44
CA PHE A 57 -11.40 8.90 5.95
C PHE A 57 -12.79 8.67 6.58
N GLU A 58 -13.33 7.45 6.54
CA GLU A 58 -14.60 7.10 7.18
C GLU A 58 -14.40 6.71 8.66
N LYS A 59 -15.37 7.03 9.53
CA LYS A 59 -15.26 6.93 11.01
C LYS A 59 -14.97 5.53 11.58
N ASN A 60 -15.07 4.46 10.80
CA ASN A 60 -14.85 3.06 11.21
C ASN A 60 -13.84 2.33 10.31
N SER A 61 -12.89 3.05 9.71
CA SER A 61 -12.06 2.54 8.61
C SER A 61 -10.68 1.98 9.02
N LEU A 62 -10.33 2.06 10.31
CA LEU A 62 -9.01 1.62 10.79
C LEU A 62 -8.79 0.12 10.64
N ASP A 63 -9.82 -0.69 10.83
CA ASP A 63 -9.71 -2.15 10.69
C ASP A 63 -9.33 -2.56 9.26
N GLY A 64 -9.81 -1.83 8.26
CA GLY A 64 -9.43 -2.05 6.86
C GLY A 64 -7.97 -1.68 6.59
N LEU A 65 -7.47 -0.61 7.22
CA LEU A 65 -6.07 -0.23 7.14
C LEU A 65 -5.16 -1.25 7.85
N TYR A 66 -5.54 -1.71 9.04
CA TYR A 66 -4.80 -2.72 9.79
C TYR A 66 -4.78 -4.06 9.06
N SER A 67 -5.92 -4.51 8.54
CA SER A 67 -6.00 -5.74 7.77
C SER A 67 -5.10 -5.68 6.53
N TYR A 68 -5.08 -4.54 5.82
CA TYR A 68 -4.17 -4.36 4.69
C TYR A 68 -2.69 -4.38 5.09
N TYR A 69 -2.35 -3.75 6.22
CA TYR A 69 -1.00 -3.78 6.78
C TYR A 69 -0.57 -5.22 7.12
N ASP A 70 -1.42 -6.00 7.78
CA ASP A 70 -1.14 -7.37 8.18
C ASP A 70 -0.91 -8.28 6.96
N GLN A 71 -1.67 -8.07 5.87
CA GLN A 71 -1.43 -8.81 4.62
C GLN A 71 -0.08 -8.48 4.00
N LEU A 72 0.33 -7.20 4.00
CA LEU A 72 1.65 -6.81 3.50
C LEU A 72 2.78 -7.42 4.33
N ALA A 73 2.69 -7.35 5.65
CA ALA A 73 3.67 -7.96 6.56
C ALA A 73 3.74 -9.49 6.38
N SER A 74 2.60 -10.14 6.21
CA SER A 74 2.51 -11.58 5.94
C SER A 74 3.13 -11.95 4.58
N LEU A 75 3.10 -11.05 3.61
CA LEU A 75 3.62 -11.26 2.26
C LEU A 75 5.14 -11.03 2.17
N GLU A 76 5.69 -10.12 2.98
CA GLU A 76 7.12 -9.76 2.98
C GLU A 76 8.03 -10.98 3.12
N SER A 77 7.67 -11.93 4.00
CA SER A 77 8.43 -13.17 4.21
C SER A 77 8.38 -14.16 3.03
N LYS A 78 7.45 -13.98 2.08
CA LYS A 78 7.20 -14.91 0.98
C LYS A 78 7.77 -14.43 -0.35
N ILE A 79 8.09 -13.14 -0.48
CA ILE A 79 8.50 -12.52 -1.73
C ILE A 79 9.87 -11.87 -1.56
N PRO A 80 10.92 -12.39 -2.23
CA PRO A 80 12.22 -11.76 -2.19
C PRO A 80 12.15 -10.35 -2.82
N PRO A 81 12.61 -9.28 -2.15
CA PRO A 81 12.46 -7.91 -2.64
C PRO A 81 13.08 -7.65 -4.02
N GLN A 82 14.09 -8.43 -4.39
CA GLN A 82 14.74 -8.36 -5.70
C GLN A 82 13.88 -8.91 -6.85
N GLU A 83 12.87 -9.73 -6.57
CA GLU A 83 12.04 -10.38 -7.59
C GLU A 83 10.79 -9.57 -7.95
N VAL A 84 10.36 -8.66 -7.08
CA VAL A 84 9.18 -7.82 -7.32
C VAL A 84 9.46 -6.37 -6.95
N GLN A 85 9.45 -5.50 -7.96
CA GLN A 85 9.55 -4.06 -7.79
C GLN A 85 8.22 -3.37 -8.07
N ILE A 86 7.64 -2.74 -7.05
CA ILE A 86 6.39 -1.99 -7.15
C ILE A 86 6.65 -0.54 -6.73
N PRO A 87 6.47 0.45 -7.64
CA PRO A 87 6.83 1.84 -7.36
C PRO A 87 5.73 2.56 -6.55
N PHE A 88 5.64 2.27 -5.25
CA PHE A 88 4.75 2.98 -4.34
C PHE A 88 5.19 4.44 -4.14
N LYS A 89 4.30 5.39 -4.44
CA LYS A 89 4.54 6.82 -4.29
C LYS A 89 3.65 7.42 -3.21
N TRP A 90 4.27 7.98 -2.19
CA TRP A 90 3.59 8.64 -1.08
C TRP A 90 3.97 10.13 -1.03
N LYS A 91 2.97 10.98 -0.77
CA LYS A 91 3.18 12.38 -0.43
C LYS A 91 3.55 12.49 1.05
N ASP A 92 4.30 13.52 1.36
CA ASP A 92 4.53 13.90 2.74
C ASP A 92 3.19 14.30 3.41
N ALA A 93 3.02 13.96 4.69
CA ALA A 93 1.76 14.17 5.41
C ALA A 93 1.56 15.63 5.84
N PHE A 94 2.66 16.37 6.00
CA PHE A 94 2.70 17.74 6.47
C PHE A 94 3.00 18.73 5.36
N ASP A 95 3.41 18.26 4.17
CA ASP A 95 3.59 19.09 2.99
C ASP A 95 2.25 19.69 2.54
N LYS A 96 2.12 21.00 2.76
CA LYS A 96 0.97 21.82 2.34
C LYS A 96 1.09 22.31 0.89
N GLY A 97 2.14 21.92 0.18
CA GLY A 97 2.48 22.39 -1.15
C GLY A 97 3.09 23.79 -1.07
N SER A 98 4.42 23.86 -1.22
CA SER A 98 5.05 25.11 -1.63
C SER A 98 4.93 25.23 -3.15
N ILE A 99 4.29 26.30 -3.63
CA ILE A 99 4.17 26.62 -5.07
C ILE A 99 5.58 26.80 -5.70
N PHE A 100 6.62 26.96 -4.87
CA PHE A 100 8.01 27.13 -5.27
C PHE A 100 8.92 25.98 -4.82
N GLY A 101 8.45 24.73 -4.88
CA GLY A 101 9.32 23.54 -4.82
C GLY A 101 10.12 23.33 -3.54
N GLY A 102 9.84 24.09 -2.48
CA GLY A 102 10.52 23.95 -1.19
C GLY A 102 10.00 22.72 -0.44
N ARG A 103 10.82 21.67 -0.34
CA ARG A 103 10.60 20.61 0.66
C ARG A 103 10.77 21.24 2.05
N MET A 104 9.72 21.22 2.86
CA MET A 104 9.86 21.45 4.30
C MET A 104 10.53 20.19 4.87
N SER A 105 11.85 20.22 5.08
CA SER A 105 12.51 19.24 5.95
C SER A 105 12.52 19.78 7.38
N LEU A 106 12.26 18.92 8.35
CA LEU A 106 12.61 19.17 9.74
C LEU A 106 14.13 19.34 9.78
N SER A 107 14.60 20.58 9.98
CA SER A 107 16.00 20.85 10.33
C SER A 107 16.09 20.74 11.85
N GLU A 108 17.13 20.05 12.33
CA GLU A 108 17.53 20.08 13.75
C GLU A 108 17.85 21.50 14.21
#